data_AF-A0AAV0LHT6-F1
#
_entry.id   AF-A0AAV0LHT6-F1
#
_cell.length_a   1.000
_cell.length_b   1.000
_cell.length_c   1.000
_cell.angle_alpha   90.00
_cell.angle_beta   90.00
_cell.angle_gamma   90.00
#
_symmetry.space_group_name_H-M   'P 1'
#
loop_
_entity.id
_entity.type
_entity.pdbx_description
1 polymer ?
#
loop_
_entity_poly.entity_id
_entity_poly.type
_entity_poly.pdbx_seq_one_letter_code
_entity_poly.pdbx_strand_id
1 'polypeptide(L)'
;MSPVVSAVIALVVVVICGNLAGESEAARAFFVFGDSLVDNGNNNFLATTARADAPPYGIDYPTHRATGRFSNGLNIPDLIST
;
A
#
# COMPACT_ATOMS: atom_id res chain seq x y z
N MET A 1 33.06 12.46 34.18
CA MET A 1 32.48 11.18 34.66
C MET A 1 33.50 10.08 34.47
N SER A 2 33.51 9.04 35.31
CA SER A 2 34.47 7.95 35.12
C SER A 2 34.19 7.20 33.80
N PRO A 3 35.21 6.57 33.19
CA PRO A 3 35.03 5.78 31.95
C PRO A 3 33.96 4.69 32.11
N VAL A 4 33.84 4.15 33.32
CA VAL A 4 32.86 3.12 33.70
C VAL A 4 31.42 3.64 33.57
N VAL A 5 31.14 4.84 34.06
CA VAL A 5 29.78 5.43 33.98
C VAL A 5 29.38 5.67 32.53
N SER A 6 30.31 6.12 31.70
CA SER A 6 30.04 6.36 30.27
C SER A 6 29.77 5.06 29.51
N ALA A 7 30.48 3.98 29.84
CA ALA A 7 30.27 2.66 29.25
C ALA A 7 28.90 2.06 29.62
N VAL A 8 28.46 2.23 30.88
CA VAL A 8 27.15 1.74 31.33
C VAL A 8 26.01 2.50 30.62
N ILE A 9 26.12 3.82 30.49
CA ILE A 9 25.12 4.61 29.77
C ILE A 9 25.05 4.17 28.29
N ALA A 10 26.18 3.99 27.63
CA ALA A 10 26.22 3.53 26.25
C ALA A 10 25.56 2.14 26.09
N LEU A 11 25.83 1.21 27.01
CA LEU A 11 25.20 -0.11 27.00
C LEU A 11 23.67 -0.02 27.17
N VAL A 12 23.20 0.80 28.11
CA VAL A 12 21.76 1.01 28.35
C VAL A 12 21.08 1.59 27.10
N VAL A 13 21.71 2.57 26.46
CA VAL A 13 21.19 3.16 25.21
C VAL A 13 21.10 2.11 24.11
N VAL A 14 22.14 1.27 23.92
CA VAL A 14 22.14 0.19 22.92
C VAL A 14 21.02 -0.81 23.19
N VAL A 15 20.83 -1.22 24.44
CA VAL A 15 19.76 -2.15 24.82
C VAL A 15 18.39 -1.54 24.54
N ILE A 16 18.16 -0.27 24.89
CA ILE A 16 16.89 0.41 24.62
C ILE A 16 16.65 0.51 23.11
N CYS A 17 17.63 0.97 22.33
CA CYS A 17 17.51 1.08 20.88
C CYS A 17 17.21 -0.27 20.21
N GLY A 18 17.83 -1.36 20.66
CA GLY A 18 17.57 -2.70 20.13
C GLY A 18 16.15 -3.20 20.38
N ASN A 19 15.54 -2.84 21.52
CA ASN A 19 14.17 -3.21 21.86
C ASN A 19 13.10 -2.29 21.24
N LEU A 20 13.49 -1.10 20.76
CA LEU A 20 12.59 -0.19 20.04
C LEU A 20 12.46 -0.53 18.54
N ALA A 21 13.36 -1.36 18.01
CA ALA A 21 13.24 -1.88 16.66
C ALA A 21 12.11 -2.93 16.62
N GLY A 22 10.89 -2.48 16.37
CA GLY A 22 9.76 -3.37 16.14
C GLY A 22 10.03 -4.28 14.94
N GLU A 23 9.64 -5.55 15.05
CA GLU A 23 9.66 -6.43 13.89
C GLU A 23 8.68 -5.89 12.85
N SER A 24 9.20 -5.45 11.70
CA SER A 24 8.37 -5.13 10.55
C SER A 24 7.86 -6.46 9.99
N GLU A 25 6.57 -6.75 10.13
CA GLU A 25 5.95 -7.85 9.39
C GLU A 25 6.23 -7.62 7.90
N ALA A 26 6.77 -8.62 7.21
CA ALA A 26 7.03 -8.52 5.79
C ALA A 26 5.71 -8.30 5.06
N ALA A 27 5.64 -7.27 4.20
CA ALA A 27 4.46 -6.99 3.39
C ALA A 27 4.05 -8.25 2.61
N ARG A 28 2.79 -8.67 2.76
CA ARG A 28 2.25 -9.82 2.02
C ARG A 28 1.84 -9.36 0.63
N ALA A 29 2.40 -10.01 -0.39
CA ALA A 29 2.00 -9.79 -1.77
C ALA A 29 0.75 -10.62 -2.10
N PHE A 30 -0.21 -10.01 -2.81
CA PHE A 30 -1.38 -10.69 -3.36
C PHE A 30 -1.26 -10.78 -4.88
N PHE A 31 -1.54 -11.96 -5.43
CA PHE A 31 -1.73 -12.15 -6.87
C PHE A 31 -3.23 -12.21 -7.14
N VAL A 32 -3.73 -11.23 -7.89
CA VAL A 32 -5.16 -11.03 -8.10
C VAL A 32 -5.49 -11.36 -9.55
N PHE A 33 -6.37 -12.34 -9.74
CA PHE A 33 -6.84 -12.78 -11.05
C PHE A 33 -8.35 -12.58 -11.14
N GLY A 34 -8.83 -12.13 -12.30
CA GLY A 34 -10.26 -11.94 -12.53
C GLY A 34 -10.55 -11.05 -13.73
N ASP A 35 -11.67 -10.36 -13.66
CA ASP A 35 -12.21 -9.48 -14.71
C ASP A 35 -12.25 -8.01 -14.25
N SER A 36 -13.16 -7.22 -14.82
CA SER A 36 -13.43 -5.83 -14.46
C SER A 36 -13.61 -5.57 -12.96
N LEU A 37 -14.12 -6.55 -12.18
CA LEU A 37 -14.36 -6.39 -10.74
C LEU A 37 -13.07 -6.26 -9.91
N VAL A 38 -11.95 -6.70 -10.48
CA VAL A 38 -10.64 -6.64 -9.83
C VAL A 38 -9.61 -5.86 -10.63
N ASP A 39 -9.97 -5.41 -11.84
CA ASP A 39 -9.11 -4.57 -12.67
C ASP A 39 -8.97 -3.16 -12.07
N ASN A 40 -7.72 -2.76 -11.83
CA ASN A 40 -7.33 -1.45 -11.32
C ASN A 40 -6.69 -0.56 -12.40
N GLY A 41 -6.81 -0.92 -13.69
CA GLY A 41 -6.35 -0.13 -14.82
C GLY A 41 -5.44 -0.89 -15.79
N ASN A 42 -5.31 -2.21 -15.67
CA ASN A 42 -4.52 -3.04 -16.57
C ASN A 42 -4.98 -2.88 -18.03
N ASN A 43 -6.29 -2.79 -18.25
CA ASN A 43 -6.85 -2.63 -19.58
C ASN A 43 -6.46 -1.32 -20.29
N ASN A 44 -6.03 -0.29 -19.55
CA ASN A 44 -5.57 0.97 -20.15
C ASN A 44 -4.29 0.81 -20.98
N PHE A 45 -3.60 -0.32 -20.82
CA PHE A 45 -2.37 -0.66 -21.55
C PHE A 45 -2.60 -1.69 -22.67
N LEU A 46 -3.85 -2.10 -22.92
CA LEU A 46 -4.21 -3.10 -23.92
C LEU A 46 -5.03 -2.48 -25.07
N ALA A 47 -4.93 -3.08 -26.26
CA ALA A 47 -5.74 -2.72 -27.42
C ALA A 47 -7.16 -3.29 -27.30
N THR A 48 -7.92 -2.82 -26.31
CA THR A 48 -9.30 -3.23 -26.00
C THR A 48 -10.23 -2.03 -25.92
N THR A 49 -11.54 -2.22 -26.07
CA THR A 49 -12.53 -1.16 -25.77
C THR A 49 -12.99 -1.19 -24.31
N ALA A 50 -12.73 -2.29 -23.60
CA ALA A 50 -13.07 -2.44 -22.19
C ALA A 50 -12.08 -1.66 -21.32
N ARG A 51 -12.22 -0.34 -21.25
CA ARG A 51 -11.39 0.53 -20.41
C ARG A 51 -12.24 1.33 -19.43
N ALA A 52 -11.71 1.52 -18.23
CA ALA A 52 -12.29 2.36 -17.19
C ALA A 52 -11.49 3.68 -17.04
N ASP A 53 -11.18 4.30 -18.18
CA ASP A 53 -10.39 5.53 -18.33
C ASP A 53 -11.25 6.77 -18.66
N ALA A 54 -12.58 6.64 -18.65
CA ALA A 54 -13.53 7.70 -18.95
C ALA A 54 -14.73 7.69 -17.96
N PRO A 55 -15.53 8.78 -17.89
CA PRO A 55 -16.78 8.78 -17.14
C PRO A 55 -17.71 7.61 -17.56
N PRO A 56 -18.47 7.01 -16.62
CA PRO A 56 -18.74 7.49 -15.27
C PRO A 56 -17.71 7.06 -14.21
N TYR A 57 -16.68 6.29 -14.57
CA TYR A 57 -15.77 5.70 -13.59
C TYR A 57 -15.00 6.76 -12.80
N GLY A 58 -14.94 6.57 -11.47
CA GLY A 58 -14.29 7.52 -10.57
C GLY A 58 -15.02 8.86 -10.39
N ILE A 59 -16.28 8.99 -10.82
CA ILE A 59 -17.01 10.27 -10.67
C ILE A 59 -17.22 10.67 -9.20
N ASP A 60 -17.34 9.70 -8.29
CA ASP A 60 -17.50 9.96 -6.85
C ASP A 60 -16.16 10.12 -6.10
N TYR A 61 -15.00 9.97 -6.78
CA TYR A 61 -13.70 10.25 -6.16
C TYR A 61 -13.53 11.76 -5.96
N PRO A 62 -12.75 12.19 -4.94
CA PRO A 62 -12.42 13.61 -4.74
C PRO A 62 -11.75 14.27 -5.95
N THR A 63 -11.11 13.48 -6.82
CA THR A 63 -10.47 13.96 -8.05
C THR A 63 -11.45 14.09 -9.21
N HIS A 64 -12.63 13.45 -9.15
CA HIS A 64 -13.60 13.32 -10.24
C HIS A 64 -12.97 12.83 -11.57
N ARG A 65 -11.91 12.02 -11.48
CA ARG A 65 -11.18 11.46 -12.62
C ARG A 65 -11.28 9.95 -12.61
N ALA A 66 -11.34 9.38 -13.81
CA ALA A 66 -11.28 7.94 -14.00
C ALA A 66 -10.04 7.34 -13.34
N THR A 67 -10.24 6.27 -12.58
CA THR A 67 -9.21 5.66 -11.73
C THR A 67 -8.62 4.39 -12.34
N GLY A 68 -9.14 3.93 -13.48
CA GLY A 68 -8.83 2.62 -14.05
C GLY A 68 -9.66 1.48 -13.47
N ARG A 69 -10.50 1.74 -12.45
CA ARG A 69 -11.42 0.75 -11.87
C ARG A 69 -12.79 0.86 -12.52
N PHE A 70 -13.43 -0.26 -12.80
CA PHE A 70 -14.82 -0.31 -13.30
C PHE A 70 -15.85 0.01 -12.21
N SER A 71 -15.60 1.03 -11.41
CA SER A 71 -16.43 1.47 -10.29
C SER A 71 -16.19 2.95 -9.95
N ASN A 72 -16.99 3.47 -9.02
CA ASN A 72 -16.77 4.79 -8.42
C ASN A 72 -15.97 4.73 -7.12
N GLY A 73 -15.41 3.56 -6.78
CA GLY A 73 -14.74 3.33 -5.50
C GLY A 73 -13.55 2.37 -5.63
N LEU A 74 -13.13 1.88 -4.47
CA LEU A 74 -12.13 0.82 -4.36
C LEU A 74 -12.75 -0.53 -4.76
N ASN A 75 -11.99 -1.36 -5.44
CA ASN A 75 -12.36 -2.75 -5.67
C ASN A 75 -12.00 -3.59 -4.44
N ILE A 76 -12.55 -4.80 -4.34
CA ILE A 76 -12.25 -5.72 -3.22
C ILE A 76 -10.74 -5.91 -2.98
N PRO A 77 -9.89 -6.09 -4.02
CA PRO A 77 -8.45 -6.22 -3.82
C PRO A 77 -7.82 -5.03 -3.09
N ASP A 78 -8.26 -3.81 -3.40
CA ASP A 78 -7.72 -2.61 -2.74
C ASP A 78 -8.05 -2.58 -1.24
N LEU A 79 -9.25 -3.07 -0.89
CA LEU A 79 -9.70 -3.11 0.50
C LEU A 79 -8.96 -4.16 1.33
N ILE A 80 -8.60 -5.30 0.72
CA ILE A 80 -7.92 -6.40 1.42
C ILE A 80 -6.39 -6.32 1.35
N SER A 81 -5.85 -5.49 0.45
CA SER A 81 -4.40 -5.25 0.33
C SER A 81 -3.89 -4.11 1.22
N THR A 82 -4.77 -3.51 2.02
CA THR A 82 -4.44 -2.43 2.96
C THR A 82 -3.86 -2.98 4.26
#